data_AF-A0A8C0GD70-F1
#
_entry.id   AF-A0A8C0GD70-F1
#
_cell.length_a   1.000
_cell.length_b   1.000
_cell.length_c   1.000
_cell.angle_alpha   90.00
_cell.angle_beta   90.00
_cell.angle_gamma   90.00
#
_symmetry.space_group_name_H-M   'P 1'
#
loop_
_entity.id
_entity.type
_entity.pdbx_description
1 polymer ?
#
loop_
_entity_poly.entity_id
_entity_poly.type
_entity_poly.pdbx_seq_one_letter_code
_entity_poly.pdbx_strand_id
1 'polypeptide(L)' 'MPTQLENAMDTLIKIFHHYSGKEGDKYKLNKGDLKQFLTSELTDFLSLMLKPLS' A
#
# COMPACT_ATOMS: atom_id res chain seq x y z
N MET A 1 -13.37 20.20 8.37
CA MET A 1 -12.76 18.90 8.74
C MET A 1 -12.83 18.01 7.52
N PRO A 2 -11.77 17.26 7.19
CA PRO A 2 -11.80 16.33 6.09
C PRO A 2 -12.79 15.19 6.39
N THR A 3 -13.50 14.76 5.37
CA THR A 3 -14.38 13.58 5.38
C THR A 3 -13.58 12.29 5.60
N GLN A 4 -14.27 11.20 5.96
CA GLN A 4 -13.61 9.89 6.09
C GLN A 4 -12.88 9.48 4.80
N LEU A 5 -13.48 9.72 3.64
CA LEU A 5 -12.87 9.37 2.36
C LEU A 5 -11.62 10.21 2.06
N GLU A 6 -11.65 11.53 2.34
CA GLU A 6 -10.49 12.40 2.15
C GLU A 6 -9.31 11.96 3.04
N ASN A 7 -9.58 11.57 4.29
CA ASN A 7 -8.55 11.04 5.18
C ASN A 7 -8.00 9.68 4.71
N ALA A 8 -8.85 8.80 4.20
CA ALA A 8 -8.43 7.53 3.65
C ALA A 8 -7.55 7.72 2.39
N MET A 9 -7.91 8.65 1.52
CA MET A 9 -7.14 8.98 0.31
C MET A 9 -5.79 9.62 0.65
N ASP A 10 -5.75 10.56 1.61
CA ASP A 10 -4.50 11.16 2.10
C ASP A 10 -3.56 10.10 2.68
N THR A 11 -4.11 9.15 3.45
CA THR A 11 -3.35 8.01 3.98
C THR A 11 -2.78 7.14 2.86
N LEU A 12 -3.59 6.78 1.87
CA LEU A 12 -3.15 5.97 0.73
C LEU A 12 -2.04 6.66 -0.07
N ILE A 13 -2.15 7.97 -0.31
CA ILE A 13 -1.14 8.77 -1.04
C ILE A 13 0.17 8.82 -0.25
N LYS A 14 0.11 9.04 1.07
CA LYS A 14 1.31 9.07 1.93
C LYS A 14 2.03 7.74 1.93
N ILE A 15 1.28 6.65 2.06
CA ILE A 15 1.86 5.31 2.03
C ILE A 15 2.44 5.02 0.63
N PHE A 16 1.74 5.36 -0.45
CA PHE A 16 2.27 5.22 -1.81
C PHE A 16 3.62 5.94 -1.96
N HIS A 17 3.72 7.19 -1.54
CA HIS A 17 4.96 7.96 -1.60
C HIS A 17 6.08 7.42 -0.71
N HIS A 18 5.74 6.80 0.43
CA HIS A 18 6.72 6.18 1.32
C HIS A 18 7.42 4.98 0.66
N TYR A 19 6.71 4.22 -0.18
CA TYR A 19 7.26 3.04 -0.85
C TYR A 19 7.74 3.32 -2.28
N SER A 20 7.22 4.34 -2.97
CA SER A 20 7.64 4.69 -4.33
C SER A 20 9.04 5.31 -4.38
N GLY A 21 9.81 5.00 -5.43
CA GLY A 21 11.09 5.66 -5.70
C GLY A 21 12.26 5.21 -4.84
N LYS A 22 12.11 4.14 -4.05
CA LYS A 22 13.25 3.49 -3.38
C LYS A 22 14.23 2.94 -4.41
N GLU A 23 13.72 2.44 -5.53
CA GLU A 23 14.51 2.07 -6.71
C GLU A 23 13.87 2.66 -7.99
N GLY A 24 14.44 3.75 -8.51
CA GLY A 24 14.02 4.35 -9.78
C GLY A 24 13.05 5.53 -9.66
N ASP A 25 11.88 5.46 -10.31
CA ASP A 25 10.95 6.57 -10.47
C ASP A 25 10.08 6.79 -9.22
N LYS A 26 10.24 7.93 -8.55
CA LYS A 26 9.51 8.34 -7.34
C LYS A 26 8.00 8.56 -7.52
N TYR A 27 7.49 8.48 -8.75
CA TYR A 27 6.06 8.56 -9.03
C TYR A 27 5.46 7.21 -9.38
N LYS A 28 6.24 6.13 -9.29
CA LYS A 28 5.79 4.76 -9.60
C LYS A 28 6.19 3.82 -8.47
N LEU A 29 5.35 2.84 -8.20
CA LEU A 29 5.74 1.65 -7.46
C LEU A 29 6.21 0.63 -8.48
N ASN A 30 7.49 0.26 -8.41
CA ASN A 30 7.96 -0.88 -9.18
C ASN A 30 7.50 -2.20 -8.52
N LYS A 31 7.77 -3.35 -9.14
CA LYS A 31 7.33 -4.65 -8.62
C LYS A 31 7.92 -4.96 -7.23
N GLY A 32 9.14 -4.52 -6.94
CA GLY A 32 9.80 -4.66 -5.64
C GLY A 32 9.14 -3.78 -4.57
N ASP A 33 8.95 -2.50 -4.88
CA ASP A 33 8.30 -1.52 -4.00
C ASP A 33 6.86 -1.95 -3.67
N LEU A 34 6.11 -2.39 -4.67
CA LEU A 34 4.75 -2.89 -4.50
C LEU A 34 4.73 -4.14 -3.62
N LYS A 35 5.66 -5.08 -3.83
CA LYS A 35 5.78 -6.27 -2.98
C LYS A 35 6.05 -5.87 -1.54
N GLN A 36 6.97 -4.92 -1.30
CA GLN A 36 7.28 -4.44 0.04
C GLN A 36 6.05 -3.78 0.70
N PHE A 37 5.40 -2.83 0.01
CA PHE A 37 4.16 -2.19 0.47
C PHE A 37 3.10 -3.23 0.88
N LEU A 38 2.82 -4.20 0.01
CA LEU A 38 1.83 -5.25 0.25
C LEU A 38 2.19 -6.12 1.47
N THR A 39 3.46 -6.50 1.61
CA THR A 39 3.93 -7.36 2.72
C THR A 39 4.18 -6.62 4.04
N SER A 40 4.13 -5.29 4.05
CA SER A 40 4.34 -4.49 5.26
C SER A 40 3.03 -3.89 5.77
N GLU A 41 2.22 -3.32 4.88
CA GLU A 41 1.01 -2.59 5.24
C GLU A 41 -0.25 -3.47 5.17
N LEU A 42 -0.24 -4.53 4.34
CA LEU A 42 -1.42 -5.36 4.05
C LEU A 42 -1.20 -6.84 4.37
N THR A 43 -0.24 -7.17 5.24
CA THR A 43 0.12 -8.55 5.59
C THR A 43 -1.09 -9.37 6.05
N ASP A 44 -1.85 -8.83 7.01
CA ASP A 44 -3.02 -9.52 7.56
C ASP A 44 -4.14 -9.61 6.53
N PHE A 45 -4.38 -8.54 5.78
CA PHE A 45 -5.38 -8.50 4.71
C PHE A 45 -5.11 -9.56 3.63
N LEU A 46 -3.85 -9.68 3.20
CA LEU A 46 -3.43 -10.71 2.24
C LEU A 46 -3.49 -12.11 2.85
N SER A 47 -3.15 -12.27 4.12
CA SER A 47 -3.27 -13.55 4.82
C SER A 47 -4.72 -14.04 4.90
N LEU A 48 -5.67 -13.12 5.03
CA LEU A 48 -7.10 -13.40 5.08
C LEU A 48 -7.67 -13.70 3.71
N MET A 49 -7.21 -12.98 2.67
CA MET A 49 -7.67 -13.19 1.29
C MET A 49 -7.09 -14.46 0.65
N LEU A 50 -5.87 -14.86 1.05
CA LEU A 50 -5.18 -16.06 0.56
C LEU A 50 -5.51 -17.32 1.36
N LYS A 51 -6.20 -17.20 2.49
CA LYS A 51 -6.79 -18.37 3.14
C LYS A 51 -7.94 -18.85 2.27
N PRO A 52 -7.93 -20.12 1.82
CA PRO A 52 -9.13 -20.73 1.28
C PRO A 52 -10.21 -20.57 2.35
N LEU A 53 -11.41 -20.16 1.95
CA LEU A 53 -12.60 -20.27 2.78
C LEU A 53 -12.75 -21.75 3.14
N SER A 54 -12.21 -22.14 4.29
CA SER A 54 -12.36 -23.47 4.90
C SER A 54 -13.69 -23.55 5.62
#